data_AF-A0A7C3QUR3-F1
#
_entry.id   AF-A0A7C3QUR3-F1
#
_cell.length_a   1.000
_cell.length_b   1.000
_cell.length_c   1.000
_cell.angle_alpha   90.00
_cell.angle_beta   90.00
_cell.angle_gamma   90.00
#
_symmetry.space_group_name_H-M   'P 1'
#
loop_
_entity.id
_entity.type
_entity.pdbx_description
1 polymer ?
#
loop_
_entity_poly.entity_id
_entity_poly.type
_entity_poly.pdbx_seq_one_letter_code
_entity_poly.pdbx_strand_id
1 'polypeptide(L)'
;MDGCISLGVGEPDFVTPEPFSRAAFEAVRKGETHYTSNYGLPELRERISHHLERLYGVRYDPRNEIIVTIGVSEALLLATHALLDPGDEVI
;
A
#
# COMPACT_ATOMS: atom_id res chain seq x y z
N MET A 1 -33.28 2.34 -1.66
CA MET A 1 -33.16 3.48 -2.61
C MET A 1 -33.18 2.85 -3.98
N ASP A 2 -34.35 2.39 -4.40
CA ASP A 2 -34.48 1.59 -5.61
C ASP A 2 -34.53 2.54 -6.80
N GLY A 3 -33.70 2.27 -7.83
CA GLY A 3 -33.60 3.09 -9.04
C GLY A 3 -32.58 4.23 -9.01
N CYS A 4 -31.81 4.40 -7.93
CA CYS A 4 -30.71 5.38 -7.89
C CYS A 4 -29.42 4.81 -8.51
N ILE A 5 -28.72 5.62 -9.31
CA ILE A 5 -27.36 5.30 -9.80
C ILE A 5 -26.35 5.82 -8.78
N SER A 6 -25.48 4.93 -8.30
CA SER A 6 -24.40 5.30 -7.38
C SER A 6 -23.25 5.93 -8.15
N LEU A 7 -22.96 7.21 -7.87
CA LEU A 7 -21.84 7.98 -8.43
C LEU A 7 -20.89 8.54 -7.35
N GLY A 8 -21.08 8.12 -6.10
CA GLY A 8 -20.34 8.66 -4.93
C GLY A 8 -19.30 7.71 -4.34
N VAL A 9 -19.19 6.48 -4.84
CA VAL A 9 -18.25 5.48 -4.33
C VAL A 9 -16.94 5.60 -5.11
N GLY A 10 -15.83 5.78 -4.38
CA GLY A 10 -14.49 5.93 -4.95
C GLY A 10 -13.71 4.62 -5.11
N GLU A 11 -14.39 3.48 -5.16
CA GLU A 11 -13.77 2.17 -5.35
C GLU A 11 -13.92 1.68 -6.79
N PRO A 12 -12.96 0.94 -7.34
CA PRO A 12 -13.11 0.36 -8.66
C PRO A 12 -14.27 -0.64 -8.74
N ASP A 13 -14.97 -0.66 -9.87
CA ASP A 13 -16.08 -1.59 -10.15
C ASP A 13 -15.63 -2.97 -10.63
N PHE A 14 -14.33 -3.14 -10.89
CA PHE A 14 -13.74 -4.40 -11.31
C PHE A 14 -13.22 -5.21 -10.12
N VAL A 15 -13.24 -6.54 -10.28
CA VAL A 15 -12.66 -7.46 -9.31
C VAL A 15 -11.14 -7.49 -9.41
N THR A 16 -10.47 -7.83 -8.30
CA THR A 16 -9.03 -8.09 -8.29
C THR A 16 -8.65 -9.13 -9.35
N PRO A 17 -7.68 -8.86 -10.23
CA PRO A 17 -7.25 -9.82 -11.25
C PRO A 17 -6.80 -11.16 -10.65
N GLU A 18 -7.17 -12.26 -11.31
CA GLU A 18 -6.95 -13.64 -10.85
C GLU A 18 -5.52 -13.94 -10.37
N PRO A 19 -4.44 -13.48 -11.04
CA PRO A 19 -3.09 -13.79 -10.60
C PRO A 19 -2.78 -13.30 -9.18
N PHE A 20 -3.36 -12.16 -8.76
CA PHE A 20 -3.12 -11.60 -7.43
C PHE A 20 -3.91 -12.34 -6.36
N SER A 21 -5.19 -12.62 -6.62
CA SER A 21 -6.01 -13.43 -5.71
C SER A 21 -5.42 -14.82 -5.53
N ARG A 22 -4.96 -15.46 -6.62
CA ARG A 22 -4.30 -16.77 -6.56
C ARG A 22 -3.03 -16.73 -5.71
N ALA A 23 -2.16 -15.74 -5.89
CA ALA A 23 -0.94 -15.59 -5.09
C ALA A 23 -1.25 -15.46 -3.59
N ALA A 24 -2.27 -14.68 -3.23
CA ALA A 24 -2.70 -14.55 -1.84
C ALA A 24 -3.19 -15.89 -1.26
N PHE A 25 -4.02 -16.65 -1.98
CA PHE A 25 -4.47 -17.97 -1.54
C PHE A 25 -3.33 -18.98 -1.43
N GLU A 26 -2.37 -18.94 -2.35
CA GLU A 26 -1.19 -19.81 -2.30
C GLU A 26 -0.31 -19.52 -1.08
N ALA A 27 -0.07 -18.25 -0.75
CA ALA A 27 0.69 -17.85 0.44
C ALA A 27 0.05 -18.43 1.71
N VAL A 28 -1.28 -18.31 1.84
CA VAL A 28 -2.03 -18.90 2.95
C VAL A 28 -1.88 -20.44 2.97
N ARG A 29 -2.00 -21.11 1.82
CA ARG A 29 -1.85 -22.58 1.73
C ARG A 29 -0.44 -23.06 2.08
N LYS A 30 0.58 -22.25 1.82
CA LYS A 30 1.98 -22.52 2.17
C LYS A 30 2.30 -22.23 3.65
N GLY A 31 1.35 -21.66 4.39
CA GLY A 31 1.55 -21.29 5.79
C GLY A 31 2.41 -20.03 5.96
N GLU A 32 2.44 -19.14 4.95
CA GLU A 32 3.16 -17.86 5.01
C GLU A 32 2.38 -16.85 5.88
N THR A 33 2.19 -17.18 7.16
CA THR A 33 1.34 -16.45 8.11
C THR A 33 2.11 -15.88 9.29
N HIS A 34 3.44 -15.84 9.19
CA HIS A 34 4.32 -15.29 10.22
C HIS A 34 4.46 -13.77 10.08
N TYR A 35 4.89 -13.12 11.16
CA TYR A 35 5.20 -11.70 11.12
C TYR A 35 6.28 -11.39 10.08
N THR A 36 6.08 -10.29 9.36
CA THR A 36 7.10 -9.68 8.51
C THR A 36 7.88 -8.64 9.31
N SER A 37 8.90 -8.03 8.70
CA SER A 37 9.47 -6.79 9.24
C SER A 37 8.38 -5.72 9.37
N ASN A 38 8.53 -4.81 10.35
CA ASN A 38 7.68 -3.63 10.48
C ASN A 38 7.74 -2.72 9.24
N TYR A 39 8.82 -2.80 8.45
CA TYR A 39 8.91 -2.08 7.17
C TYR A 39 8.18 -2.80 6.01
N GLY A 40 7.72 -4.04 6.22
CA GLY A 40 7.22 -4.95 5.20
C GLY A 40 8.29 -5.90 4.64
N LEU A 41 7.86 -6.82 3.78
CA LEU A 41 8.73 -7.81 3.16
C LEU A 41 9.89 -7.12 2.39
N PRO A 42 11.16 -7.53 2.59
CA PRO A 42 12.30 -6.94 1.88
C PRO A 42 12.15 -6.99 0.36
N GLU A 43 11.74 -8.14 -0.19
CA GLU A 43 11.53 -8.32 -1.63
C GLU A 43 10.41 -7.42 -2.19
N LEU A 44 9.39 -7.10 -1.40
CA LEU A 44 8.32 -6.21 -1.82
C LEU A 44 8.86 -4.78 -1.92
N ARG A 45 9.62 -4.33 -0.92
CA ARG A 45 10.25 -3.00 -0.93
C ARG A 45 11.23 -2.83 -2.09
N GLU A 46 12.04 -3.84 -2.39
CA GLU A 46 12.93 -3.84 -3.57
C GLU A 46 12.16 -3.68 -4.87
N ARG A 47 11.07 -4.44 -5.05
CA ARG A 47 10.21 -4.33 -6.24
C ARG A 47 9.52 -2.97 -6.33
N ILE A 48 9.10 -2.38 -5.21
CA ILE A 48 8.51 -1.03 -5.18
C ILE A 48 9.55 0.00 -5.63
N SER A 49 10.78 -0.05 -5.10
CA SER A 49 11.87 0.86 -5.50
C SER A 49 12.09 0.83 -7.01
N HIS A 50 12.26 -0.35 -7.60
CA HIS A 50 12.42 -0.51 -9.05
C HIS A 50 11.18 -0.08 -9.84
N HIS A 51 9.98 -0.28 -9.28
CA HIS A 51 8.75 0.13 -9.92
C HIS A 51 8.64 1.65 -10.01
N LEU A 52 9.01 2.36 -8.94
CA LEU A 52 9.04 3.83 -8.91
C LEU A 52 10.12 4.39 -9.85
N GLU A 53 11.29 3.76 -9.93
CA GLU A 53 12.36 4.15 -10.86
C GLU A 53 11.88 4.01 -12.31
N ARG A 54 11.21 2.91 -12.63
CA ARG A 54 10.69 2.66 -13.98
C ARG A 54 9.54 3.58 -14.38
N LEU A 55 8.62 3.89 -13.45
CA LEU A 55 7.45 4.73 -13.75
C LEU A 55 7.74 6.22 -13.71
N TYR A 56 8.56 6.66 -12.76
CA TYR A 56 8.71 8.06 -12.40
C TYR A 56 10.16 8.55 -12.43
N GLY A 57 11.13 7.66 -12.68
CA GLY A 57 12.55 8.03 -12.72
C GLY A 57 13.17 8.30 -11.35
N VAL A 58 12.48 7.96 -10.25
CA VAL A 58 12.96 8.16 -8.87
C VAL A 58 13.28 6.84 -8.22
N ARG A 59 14.40 6.78 -7.49
CA ARG A 59 14.86 5.58 -6.80
C ARG A 59 15.02 5.85 -5.32
N TYR A 60 14.46 4.96 -4.50
CA TYR A 60 14.55 4.98 -3.04
C TYR A 60 15.28 3.72 -2.55
N ASP A 61 16.13 3.82 -1.55
CA ASP A 61 16.79 2.67 -0.91
C ASP A 61 15.72 1.83 -0.18
N PRO A 62 15.46 0.58 -0.63
CA PRO A 62 14.41 -0.24 -0.05
C PRO A 62 14.68 -0.57 1.42
N ARG A 63 15.90 -0.40 1.94
CA ARG A 63 16.27 -0.76 3.31
C ARG A 63 15.75 0.23 4.35
N ASN A 64 15.61 1.51 3.99
CA ASN A 64 15.33 2.60 4.94
C ASN A 64 14.43 3.72 4.39
N GLU A 65 14.11 3.76 3.10
CA GLU A 65 13.28 4.81 2.49
C GLU A 65 11.90 4.31 2.03
N ILE A 66 11.56 3.04 2.28
CA ILE A 66 10.25 2.45 1.92
C ILE A 66 9.66 1.70 3.12
N ILE A 67 8.41 2.02 3.46
CA ILE A 67 7.58 1.31 4.43
C ILE A 67 6.29 0.84 3.75
N VAL A 68 5.88 -0.40 4.01
CA VAL A 68 4.60 -0.97 3.55
C VAL A 68 3.57 -0.84 4.66
N THR A 69 2.40 -0.31 4.33
CA THR A 69 1.29 -0.04 5.26
C THR A 69 0.02 -0.81 4.85
N ILE A 70 -0.99 -0.86 5.74
CA ILE A 70 -2.31 -1.42 5.43
C ILE A 70 -3.19 -0.42 4.67
N GLY A 71 -2.68 0.04 3.53
CA GLY A 71 -3.35 0.98 2.63
C GLY A 71 -2.91 2.43 2.81
N VAL A 72 -3.38 3.28 1.88
CA VAL A 72 -2.93 4.69 1.77
C VAL A 72 -3.40 5.55 2.94
N SER A 73 -4.58 5.29 3.50
CA SER A 73 -5.11 6.07 4.63
C SER A 73 -4.25 5.93 5.88
N GLU A 74 -3.75 4.72 6.17
CA GLU A 74 -2.80 4.52 7.27
C GLU A 74 -1.46 5.19 6.97
N ALA A 75 -0.95 5.09 5.72
CA ALA A 75 0.29 5.75 5.35
C ALA A 75 0.24 7.26 5.56
N LEU A 76 -0.86 7.90 5.14
CA LEU A 76 -1.09 9.33 5.34
C LEU A 76 -1.19 9.68 6.83
N LEU A 77 -1.92 8.87 7.61
CA LEU A 77 -2.02 9.06 9.06
C LEU A 77 -0.63 9.02 9.71
N LEU A 78 0.16 7.97 9.44
CA LEU A 78 1.50 7.81 10.00
C LEU A 78 2.44 8.95 9.58
N ALA A 79 2.42 9.34 8.30
CA ALA A 79 3.22 10.47 7.83
C ALA A 79 2.84 11.77 8.54
N THR A 80 1.55 12.03 8.71
CA THR A 80 1.03 13.21 9.41
C THR A 80 1.50 13.22 10.87
N HIS A 81 1.33 12.10 11.57
CA HIS A 81 1.78 11.96 12.97
C HIS A 81 3.30 12.06 13.14
N ALA A 82 4.07 11.70 12.12
CA ALA A 82 5.53 11.76 12.17
C ALA A 82 6.10 13.14 11.81
N LEU A 83 5.34 13.96 11.07
CA LEU A 83 5.82 15.22 10.52
C LEU A 83 5.28 16.47 11.24
N LEU A 84 4.11 16.39 11.87
CA LEU A 84 3.43 17.56 12.40
C LEU A 84 3.52 17.68 13.93
N ASP A 85 3.64 18.91 14.39
CA ASP A 85 3.58 19.32 15.79
C ASP A 85 2.30 20.14 16.10
N PRO A 86 1.93 20.29 17.39
CA PRO A 86 0.80 21.13 17.77
C PRO A 86 0.96 22.59 17.32
N GLY A 87 0.02 23.06 16.52
CA GLY A 87 0.02 24.42 15.95
C GLY A 87 0.49 24.49 14.50
N ASP A 88 0.97 23.40 13.92
CA ASP A 88 1.25 23.33 12.49
C ASP A 88 -0.02 23.42 11.65
N GLU A 89 0.09 24.09 10.51
CA GLU A 89 -0.98 24.21 9.51
C GLU A 89 -0.64 23.33 8.29
N VAL A 90 -1.61 22.52 7.87
CA VAL A 90 -1.53 21.70 6.65
C VAL A 90 -2.46 22.31 5.60
N ILE A 91 -1.91 22.62 4.42
CA ILE A 91 -2.62 23.27 3.31
C ILE A 91 -3.39 22.24 2.48
#